data_AF-A0A1J5KJQ5-F1
#
_entry.id   AF-A0A1J5KJQ5-F1
#
_cell.length_a   1.000
_cell.length_b   1.000
_cell.length_c   1.000
_cell.angle_alpha   90.00
_cell.angle_beta   90.00
_cell.angle_gamma   90.00
#
_symmetry.space_group_name_H-M   'P 1'
#
loop_
_entity.id
_entity.type
_entity.pdbx_description
1 polymer ?
#
loop_
_entity_poly.entity_id
_entity_poly.type
_entity_poly.pdbx_seq_one_letter_code
_entity_poly.pdbx_strand_id
1 'polypeptide(L)'
;MNKFILLVSIAALTSCASLNKNMTKVGTAKIRGGIYKNTKWDSSLEFKRVSWFQELTMLYDVIYTEIPEESSFRTWFSRDERRRLKDCGQVFLSMNYSYTSEKISHSLFKAQMRDHRYEHVVAPDFTRSLKMHPDFQQLSLSLHKVNLYCRKNKLEDPIFINFPNFEELKL
;
A
#
# COMPACT_ATOMS: atom_id res chain seq x y z
N MET A 1 3.78 -44.97 -34.75
CA MET A 1 3.39 -44.47 -33.41
C MET A 1 4.34 -43.42 -32.82
N ASN A 2 5.68 -43.56 -32.94
CA ASN A 2 6.63 -42.63 -32.30
C ASN A 2 6.59 -41.15 -32.78
N LYS A 3 6.21 -40.87 -34.03
CA LYS A 3 6.18 -39.49 -34.57
C LYS A 3 5.04 -38.64 -33.99
N PHE A 4 3.93 -39.27 -33.60
CA PHE A 4 2.77 -38.57 -33.02
C PHE A 4 3.04 -38.16 -31.57
N ILE A 5 3.75 -39.00 -30.81
CA ILE A 5 4.16 -38.71 -29.43
C ILE A 5 5.13 -37.53 -29.40
N LEU A 6 6.09 -37.47 -30.34
CA LEU A 6 7.06 -36.36 -30.43
C LEU A 6 6.37 -35.01 -30.72
N LEU A 7 5.35 -35.00 -31.58
CA LEU A 7 4.57 -33.80 -31.91
C LEU A 7 3.74 -33.28 -30.72
N VAL A 8 3.17 -34.20 -29.93
CA VAL A 8 2.45 -33.85 -28.70
C VAL A 8 3.40 -33.33 -27.62
N SER A 9 4.61 -33.88 -27.50
CA SER A 9 5.61 -33.38 -26.55
C SER A 9 6.14 -31.98 -26.91
N ILE A 10 6.32 -31.68 -28.20
CA ILE A 10 6.75 -30.33 -28.65
C ILE A 10 5.63 -29.30 -28.45
N ALA A 11 4.36 -29.67 -28.70
CA ALA A 11 3.22 -28.79 -28.48
C ALA A 11 2.96 -28.50 -26.99
N ALA A 12 3.29 -29.43 -26.09
CA ALA A 12 3.18 -29.22 -24.64
C ALA A 12 4.22 -28.22 -24.09
N LEU A 13 5.38 -28.08 -24.74
CA LEU A 13 6.45 -27.18 -24.28
C LEU A 13 6.23 -25.71 -24.65
N THR A 14 5.42 -25.40 -25.67
CA THR A 14 5.18 -24.01 -26.12
C THR A 14 4.05 -23.31 -25.37
N SER A 15 3.23 -24.04 -24.61
CA SER A 15 2.04 -23.51 -23.93
C SER A 15 2.33 -22.63 -22.70
N CYS A 16 3.57 -22.66 -22.17
CA CYS A 16 3.93 -21.93 -20.94
C CYS A 16 4.55 -20.54 -21.18
N ALA A 17 4.69 -20.07 -22.42
CA ALA A 17 5.49 -18.87 -22.72
C ALA A 17 4.73 -17.53 -22.68
N SER A 18 3.42 -17.51 -22.38
CA SER A 18 2.66 -16.27 -22.22
C SER A 18 2.67 -15.77 -20.77
N LEU A 19 3.87 -15.61 -20.19
CA LEU A 19 3.98 -14.86 -18.94
C LEU A 19 3.95 -13.37 -19.28
N ASN A 20 2.87 -12.67 -18.92
CA ASN A 20 2.89 -11.21 -18.99
C ASN A 20 4.06 -10.72 -18.13
N LYS A 21 4.99 -9.99 -18.75
CA LYS A 21 6.21 -9.52 -18.07
C LYS A 21 5.89 -8.64 -16.87
N ASN A 22 4.74 -7.96 -16.88
CA ASN A 22 4.30 -7.12 -15.79
C ASN A 22 3.01 -7.68 -15.20
N MET A 23 2.94 -7.75 -13.89
CA MET A 23 1.75 -8.23 -13.18
C MET A 23 1.52 -7.44 -11.90
N THR A 24 0.27 -7.39 -11.47
CA THR A 24 -0.10 -6.79 -10.18
C THR A 24 -0.75 -7.85 -9.30
N LYS A 25 -0.42 -7.84 -8.00
CA LYS A 25 -1.08 -8.67 -6.99
C LYS A 25 -1.82 -7.79 -6.00
N VAL A 26 -3.00 -8.25 -5.60
CA VAL A 26 -3.83 -7.62 -4.57
C VAL A 26 -3.87 -8.54 -3.35
N GLY A 27 -3.87 -7.95 -2.16
CA GLY A 27 -4.01 -8.67 -0.91
C GLY A 27 -4.53 -7.77 0.21
N THR A 28 -4.56 -8.33 1.41
CA THR A 28 -4.95 -7.60 2.62
C THR A 28 -3.92 -7.83 3.72
N ALA A 29 -3.87 -6.90 4.66
CA ALA A 29 -3.04 -6.97 5.86
C ALA A 29 -3.79 -6.31 7.02
N LYS A 30 -3.39 -6.59 8.26
CA LYS A 30 -4.00 -5.96 9.42
C LYS A 30 -3.01 -5.71 10.53
N ILE A 31 -3.24 -4.61 11.25
CA ILE A 31 -2.53 -4.28 12.49
C ILE A 31 -3.57 -4.35 13.61
N ARG A 32 -3.35 -5.26 14.57
CA ARG A 32 -4.35 -5.66 15.56
C ARG A 32 -4.11 -4.96 16.89
N GLY A 33 -5.13 -4.28 17.37
CA GLY A 33 -5.12 -3.63 18.67
C GLY A 33 -4.01 -2.59 18.81
N GLY A 34 -3.76 -2.21 20.05
CA GLY A 34 -2.67 -1.33 20.38
C GLY A 34 -2.73 -0.87 21.82
N ILE A 35 -1.60 -0.33 22.27
CA ILE A 35 -1.49 0.33 23.56
C ILE A 35 -0.76 1.65 23.35
N TYR A 36 -1.27 2.71 23.97
CA TYR A 36 -0.61 3.99 24.02
C TYR A 36 -0.89 4.66 25.37
N LYS A 37 0.17 4.86 26.15
CA LYS A 37 0.08 5.34 27.54
C LYS A 37 -0.87 4.44 28.35
N ASN A 38 -2.00 4.99 28.82
CA ASN A 38 -2.98 4.29 29.65
C ASN A 38 -4.19 3.77 28.84
N THR A 39 -4.15 3.88 27.51
CA THR A 39 -5.24 3.44 26.65
C THR A 39 -4.83 2.18 25.90
N LYS A 40 -5.65 1.13 26.00
CA LYS A 40 -5.52 -0.11 25.25
C LYS A 40 -6.79 -0.33 24.42
N TRP A 41 -6.66 -0.89 23.23
CA TRP A 41 -7.78 -1.31 22.40
C TRP A 41 -7.46 -2.61 21.68
N ASP A 42 -8.51 -3.32 21.27
CA ASP A 42 -8.41 -4.60 20.56
C ASP A 42 -8.90 -4.51 19.11
N SER A 43 -9.44 -3.35 18.68
CA SER A 43 -9.85 -3.12 17.28
C SER A 43 -8.66 -3.16 16.33
N SER A 44 -8.88 -3.62 15.10
CA SER A 44 -7.84 -3.74 14.07
C SER A 44 -7.93 -2.61 13.05
N LEU A 45 -6.78 -2.19 12.54
CA LEU A 45 -6.69 -1.35 11.35
C LEU A 45 -6.45 -2.27 10.15
N GLU A 46 -7.45 -2.37 9.28
CA GLU A 46 -7.44 -3.23 8.10
C GLU A 46 -6.84 -2.48 6.91
N PHE A 47 -5.94 -3.14 6.19
CA PHE A 47 -5.23 -2.59 5.05
C PHE A 47 -5.50 -3.40 3.80
N LYS A 48 -5.60 -2.70 2.68
CA LYS A 48 -5.46 -3.28 1.35
C LYS A 48 -4.01 -3.21 0.91
N ARG A 49 -3.57 -4.17 0.11
CA ARG A 49 -2.22 -4.23 -0.46
C ARG A 49 -2.29 -4.39 -1.96
N VAL A 50 -1.49 -3.61 -2.67
CA VAL A 50 -1.28 -3.75 -4.12
C VAL A 50 0.22 -3.75 -4.38
N SER A 51 0.69 -4.74 -5.13
CA SER A 51 2.10 -4.94 -5.42
C SER A 51 2.31 -5.12 -6.92
N TRP A 52 3.22 -4.33 -7.51
CA TRP A 52 3.56 -4.35 -8.93
C TRP A 52 4.86 -5.13 -9.13
N PHE A 53 4.82 -6.11 -10.03
CA PHE A 53 5.93 -7.00 -10.33
C PHE A 53 6.32 -6.90 -11.80
N GLN A 54 7.62 -6.98 -12.05
CA GLN A 54 8.16 -7.33 -13.35
C GLN A 54 8.79 -8.71 -13.24
N GLU A 55 8.21 -9.69 -13.94
CA GLU A 55 8.49 -11.11 -13.82
C GLU A 55 8.38 -11.55 -12.35
N LEU A 56 9.48 -11.94 -11.72
CA LEU A 56 9.52 -12.34 -10.29
C LEU A 56 9.99 -11.21 -9.35
N THR A 57 10.30 -10.02 -9.89
CA THR A 57 10.83 -8.89 -9.11
C THR A 57 9.72 -7.93 -8.73
N MET A 58 9.49 -7.72 -7.43
CA MET A 58 8.57 -6.69 -6.94
C MET A 58 9.17 -5.31 -7.17
N LEU A 59 8.58 -4.50 -8.04
CA LEU A 59 9.06 -3.15 -8.35
C LEU A 59 8.57 -2.12 -7.34
N TYR A 60 7.31 -2.26 -6.92
CA TYR A 60 6.64 -1.32 -6.02
C TYR A 60 5.57 -2.04 -5.22
N ASP A 61 5.33 -1.58 -4.00
CA ASP A 61 4.29 -2.11 -3.13
C ASP A 61 3.62 -0.96 -2.39
N VAL A 62 2.30 -1.02 -2.27
CA VAL A 62 1.50 -0.09 -1.49
C VAL A 62 0.57 -0.86 -0.58
N ILE A 63 0.73 -0.66 0.72
CA ILE A 63 -0.19 -1.14 1.73
C ILE A 63 -0.87 0.09 2.33
N TYR A 64 -2.19 0.18 2.25
CA TYR A 64 -2.90 1.40 2.55
C TYR A 64 -4.24 1.18 3.22
N THR A 65 -4.70 2.23 3.88
CA THR A 65 -6.00 2.28 4.55
C THR A 65 -6.43 3.74 4.76
N GLU A 66 -7.72 3.96 4.92
CA GLU A 66 -8.22 5.19 5.55
C GLU A 66 -8.22 4.99 7.06
N ILE A 67 -7.82 5.99 7.84
CA ILE A 67 -7.92 5.96 9.30
C ILE A 67 -9.23 6.66 9.70
N PRO A 68 -10.28 5.91 10.08
CA PRO A 68 -11.57 6.50 10.44
C PRO A 68 -11.46 7.46 11.63
N GLU A 69 -12.42 8.37 11.77
CA GLU A 69 -12.43 9.37 12.84
C GLU A 69 -12.55 8.75 14.24
N GLU A 70 -13.35 7.69 14.31
CA GLU A 70 -13.63 6.90 15.51
C GLU A 70 -12.52 5.88 15.84
N SER A 71 -11.49 5.76 15.00
CA SER A 71 -10.45 4.75 15.16
C SER A 71 -9.58 5.03 16.39
N SER A 72 -9.45 4.02 17.27
CA SER A 72 -8.53 4.06 18.43
C SER A 72 -7.07 4.30 18.03
N PHE A 73 -6.69 3.96 16.78
CA PHE A 73 -5.35 4.23 16.24
C PHE A 73 -5.06 5.73 16.11
N ARG A 74 -6.08 6.60 16.13
CA ARG A 74 -5.87 8.07 16.20
C ARG A 74 -5.22 8.53 17.50
N THR A 75 -5.20 7.68 18.53
CA THR A 75 -4.50 7.99 19.79
C THR A 75 -2.98 8.07 19.63
N TRP A 76 -2.41 7.42 18.60
CA TRP A 76 -0.98 7.51 18.28
C TRP A 76 -0.55 8.87 17.74
N PHE A 77 -1.47 9.70 17.25
CA PHE A 77 -1.13 11.06 16.87
C PHE A 77 -0.77 11.90 18.10
N SER A 78 0.25 12.74 17.97
CA SER A 78 0.52 13.78 18.97
C SER A 78 -0.53 14.90 18.89
N ARG A 79 -0.51 15.80 19.89
CA ARG A 79 -1.44 16.94 19.92
C ARG A 79 -1.30 17.82 18.67
N ASP A 80 -0.07 18.04 18.24
CA ASP A 80 0.24 18.92 17.10
C ASP A 80 -0.06 18.23 15.76
N GLU A 81 0.09 16.92 15.68
CA GLU A 81 -0.39 16.12 14.54
C GLU A 81 -1.92 16.17 14.42
N ARG A 82 -2.65 15.94 15.52
CA ARG A 82 -4.11 16.05 15.53
C ARG A 82 -4.58 17.44 15.12
N ARG A 83 -3.90 18.50 15.55
CA ARG A 83 -4.22 19.87 15.16
C ARG A 83 -4.09 20.08 13.64
N ARG A 84 -3.07 19.50 13.01
CA ARG A 84 -2.87 19.57 11.56
C ARG A 84 -3.89 18.73 10.78
N LEU A 85 -4.41 17.67 11.40
CA LEU A 85 -5.43 16.81 10.82
C LEU A 85 -6.87 17.29 11.10
N LYS A 86 -7.05 18.41 11.82
CA LYS A 86 -8.37 18.89 12.26
C LYS A 86 -9.33 19.13 11.09
N ASP A 87 -8.82 19.64 9.98
CA ASP A 87 -9.62 19.99 8.81
C ASP A 87 -9.58 18.90 7.72
N CYS A 88 -9.10 17.70 8.06
CA CYS A 88 -9.03 16.57 7.14
C CYS A 88 -10.30 15.73 7.24
N GLY A 89 -11.18 15.85 6.24
CA GLY A 89 -12.33 14.95 6.10
C GLY A 89 -11.94 13.49 5.88
N GLN A 90 -10.76 13.21 5.33
CA GLN A 90 -10.19 11.86 5.23
C GLN A 90 -8.69 11.85 5.53
N VAL A 91 -8.25 10.87 6.32
CA VAL A 91 -6.84 10.61 6.61
C VAL A 91 -6.45 9.28 5.97
N PHE A 92 -5.63 9.33 4.94
CA PHE A 92 -5.16 8.17 4.20
C PHE A 92 -3.73 7.82 4.61
N LEU A 93 -3.53 6.58 5.04
CA LEU A 93 -2.23 6.04 5.40
C LEU A 93 -1.76 5.12 4.28
N SER A 94 -0.53 5.30 3.81
CA SER A 94 0.13 4.36 2.92
C SER A 94 1.53 4.00 3.40
N MET A 95 1.89 2.73 3.24
CA MET A 95 3.22 2.20 3.46
C MET A 95 3.70 1.73 2.10
N ASN A 96 4.72 2.41 1.59
CA ASN A 96 5.18 2.25 0.21
C ASN A 96 6.58 1.64 0.19
N TYR A 97 6.79 0.63 -0.65
CA TYR A 97 8.13 0.14 -0.99
C TYR A 97 8.42 0.41 -2.47
N SER A 98 9.67 0.71 -2.79
CA SER A 98 10.20 0.85 -4.14
C SER A 98 11.49 0.06 -4.22
N TYR A 99 11.62 -0.81 -5.24
CA TYR A 99 12.85 -1.55 -5.49
C TYR A 99 13.98 -0.62 -5.95
N THR A 100 13.67 0.26 -6.90
CA THR A 100 14.55 1.34 -7.37
C THR A 100 13.71 2.53 -7.81
N SER A 101 14.20 3.74 -7.51
CA SER A 101 13.57 5.00 -7.93
C SER A 101 13.54 5.19 -9.44
N GLU A 102 14.37 4.48 -10.20
CA GLU A 102 14.44 4.58 -11.66
C GLU A 102 13.28 3.87 -12.37
N LYS A 103 12.61 2.92 -11.69
CA LYS A 103 11.46 2.20 -12.23
C LYS A 103 10.16 2.86 -11.76
N ILE A 104 9.74 2.56 -10.53
CA ILE A 104 8.54 3.14 -9.91
C ILE A 104 8.99 3.83 -8.62
N SER A 105 8.94 5.16 -8.62
CA SER A 105 9.41 5.98 -7.51
C SER A 105 8.30 6.34 -6.53
N HIS A 106 8.68 6.61 -5.28
CA HIS A 106 7.75 7.19 -4.30
C HIS A 106 7.20 8.56 -4.73
N SER A 107 7.99 9.35 -5.46
CA SER A 107 7.56 10.63 -6.00
C SER A 107 6.46 10.49 -7.05
N LEU A 108 6.54 9.46 -7.91
CA LEU A 108 5.50 9.17 -8.89
C LEU A 108 4.17 8.84 -8.21
N PHE A 109 4.19 7.98 -7.19
CA PHE A 109 2.99 7.67 -6.40
C PHE A 109 2.46 8.91 -5.67
N LYS A 110 3.34 9.70 -5.04
CA LYS A 110 2.96 10.93 -4.33
C LYS A 110 2.34 11.97 -5.27
N ALA A 111 2.80 12.07 -6.51
CA ALA A 111 2.21 12.94 -7.52
C ALA A 111 0.76 12.54 -7.83
N GLN A 112 0.51 11.24 -8.05
CA GLN A 112 -0.84 10.73 -8.31
C GLN A 112 -1.78 10.95 -7.11
N MET A 113 -1.30 10.74 -5.87
CA MET A 113 -2.08 11.07 -4.66
C MET A 113 -2.48 12.55 -4.64
N ARG A 114 -1.56 13.46 -4.99
CA ARG A 114 -1.84 14.90 -5.05
C ARG A 114 -2.87 15.24 -6.14
N ASP A 115 -2.82 14.56 -7.29
CA ASP A 115 -3.80 14.75 -8.37
C ASP A 115 -5.21 14.34 -7.92
N HIS A 116 -5.31 13.38 -6.99
CA HIS A 116 -6.54 13.00 -6.27
C HIS A 116 -6.83 13.87 -5.03
N ARG A 117 -6.17 15.03 -4.88
CA ARG A 117 -6.33 16.01 -3.79
C ARG A 117 -5.94 15.49 -2.41
N TYR A 118 -5.08 14.48 -2.35
CA TYR A 118 -4.47 14.01 -1.10
C TYR A 118 -3.14 14.73 -0.88
N GLU A 119 -3.10 15.61 0.11
CA GLU A 119 -1.91 16.36 0.50
C GLU A 119 -1.13 15.59 1.56
N HIS A 120 0.19 15.48 1.38
CA HIS A 120 1.03 14.77 2.35
C HIS A 120 1.12 15.51 3.69
N VAL A 121 0.90 14.79 4.78
CA VAL A 121 1.00 15.31 6.16
C VAL A 121 2.14 14.63 6.91
N VAL A 122 2.94 15.43 7.60
CA VAL A 122 4.07 14.96 8.40
C VAL A 122 3.57 14.49 9.77
N ALA A 123 3.56 13.19 10.06
CA ALA A 123 3.16 12.68 11.38
C ALA A 123 4.23 11.72 11.97
N PRO A 124 5.35 12.25 12.48
CA PRO A 124 6.45 11.44 13.03
C PRO A 124 6.07 10.60 14.26
N ASP A 125 5.22 11.08 15.17
CA ASP A 125 4.81 10.34 16.37
C ASP A 125 3.93 9.15 16.01
N PHE A 126 2.96 9.36 15.12
CA PHE A 126 2.17 8.28 14.57
C PHE A 126 3.04 7.27 13.82
N THR A 127 3.93 7.76 12.94
CA THR A 127 4.84 6.91 12.15
C THR A 127 5.73 6.06 13.06
N ARG A 128 6.26 6.64 14.13
CA ARG A 128 7.06 5.92 15.12
C ARG A 128 6.23 4.86 15.83
N SER A 129 5.04 5.21 16.32
CA SER A 129 4.14 4.26 17.00
C SER A 129 3.77 3.08 16.11
N LEU A 130 3.43 3.35 14.84
CA LEU A 130 3.13 2.32 13.85
C LEU A 130 4.33 1.38 13.62
N LYS A 131 5.53 1.93 13.45
CA LYS A 131 6.76 1.14 13.20
C LYS A 131 7.19 0.29 14.40
N MET A 132 6.85 0.71 15.63
CA MET A 132 7.13 -0.07 16.84
C MET A 132 6.10 -1.18 17.09
N HIS A 133 4.98 -1.21 16.35
CA HIS A 133 3.96 -2.21 16.53
C HIS A 133 4.46 -3.61 16.11
N PRO A 134 4.22 -4.68 16.88
CA PRO A 134 4.68 -6.04 16.53
C PRO A 134 4.23 -6.49 15.14
N ASP A 135 2.97 -6.24 14.77
CA ASP A 135 2.45 -6.59 13.45
C ASP A 135 3.18 -5.89 12.29
N PHE A 136 3.77 -4.71 12.51
CA PHE A 136 4.57 -4.01 11.49
C PHE A 136 5.81 -4.83 11.10
N GLN A 137 6.45 -5.46 12.09
CA GLN A 137 7.58 -6.36 11.88
C GLN A 137 7.14 -7.70 11.30
N GLN A 138 6.04 -8.28 11.80
CA GLN A 138 5.51 -9.55 11.26
C GLN A 138 5.15 -9.45 9.78
N LEU A 139 4.63 -8.30 9.36
CA LEU A 139 4.32 -8.00 7.97
C LEU A 139 5.56 -7.64 7.13
N SER A 140 6.77 -7.63 7.72
CA SER A 140 8.05 -7.32 7.06
C SER A 140 8.09 -5.94 6.40
N LEU A 141 7.53 -4.93 7.07
CA LEU A 141 7.36 -3.57 6.53
C LEU A 141 8.53 -2.62 6.80
N SER A 142 9.67 -3.14 7.25
CA SER A 142 10.84 -2.33 7.64
C SER A 142 11.38 -1.46 6.50
N LEU A 143 11.26 -1.93 5.26
CA LEU A 143 11.69 -1.21 4.05
C LEU A 143 10.61 -0.26 3.50
N HIS A 144 9.41 -0.26 4.06
CA HIS A 144 8.32 0.59 3.59
C HIS A 144 8.40 1.98 4.21
N LYS A 145 8.27 3.00 3.35
CA LYS A 145 8.09 4.39 3.76
C LYS A 145 6.63 4.60 4.15
N VAL A 146 6.42 4.98 5.40
CA VAL A 146 5.12 5.39 5.94
C VAL A 146 4.84 6.81 5.49
N ASN A 147 3.69 7.03 4.86
CA ASN A 147 3.20 8.32 4.42
C ASN A 147 1.77 8.49 4.91
N LEU A 148 1.44 9.68 5.40
CA LEU A 148 0.07 10.07 5.66
C LEU A 148 -0.34 11.17 4.70
N TYR A 149 -1.60 11.12 4.31
CA TYR A 149 -2.21 12.11 3.46
C TYR A 149 -3.53 12.59 4.05
N CYS A 150 -3.84 13.85 3.78
CA CYS A 150 -5.06 14.51 4.16
C CYS A 150 -5.82 14.92 2.91
N ARG A 151 -7.12 14.64 2.89
CA ARG A 151 -8.06 15.23 1.95
C ARG A 151 -9.09 16.02 2.75
N LYS A 152 -9.28 17.30 2.40
CA LYS A 152 -10.16 18.21 3.17
C LYS A 152 -11.62 17.77 3.15
N ASN A 153 -12.10 17.34 1.99
CA ASN A 153 -13.48 16.90 1.81
C ASN A 153 -13.53 15.38 1.72
N LYS A 154 -14.44 14.75 2.48
CA LYS A 154 -14.74 13.32 2.31
C LYS A 154 -15.45 13.14 0.98
N LEU A 155 -14.78 12.50 0.03
CA LEU A 155 -15.29 12.23 -1.31
C LEU A 155 -15.19 10.72 -1.55
N GLU A 156 -16.21 10.16 -2.19
CA GLU A 156 -16.25 8.75 -2.56
C GLU A 156 -15.49 8.47 -3.88
N ASP A 157 -14.84 9.49 -4.45
CA ASP A 157 -14.05 9.35 -5.67
C ASP A 157 -12.93 8.33 -5.47
N PRO A 158 -12.85 7.29 -6.32
CA PRO A 158 -11.78 6.32 -6.24
C PRO A 158 -10.41 6.95 -6.54
N ILE A 159 -9.38 6.47 -5.84
CA ILE A 159 -7.99 6.80 -6.19
C ILE A 159 -7.57 5.81 -7.27
N PHE A 160 -7.32 6.31 -8.47
CA PHE A 160 -6.74 5.52 -9.55
C PHE A 160 -5.23 5.72 -9.61
N ILE A 161 -4.49 4.61 -9.63
CA ILE A 161 -3.04 4.57 -9.78
C ILE A 161 -2.69 3.92 -11.11
N ASN A 162 -1.88 4.64 -11.87
CA ASN A 162 -1.38 4.22 -13.16
C ASN A 162 0.16 4.27 -13.16
N PHE A 163 0.78 3.12 -13.41
CA PHE A 163 2.23 3.04 -13.64
C PHE A 163 2.48 2.55 -15.06
N PRO A 164 3.48 3.12 -15.78
CA PRO A 164 3.78 2.71 -17.14
C PRO A 164 3.96 1.19 -17.28
N ASN A 165 3.34 0.61 -18.30
CA ASN A 165 3.34 -0.83 -18.60
C ASN A 165 2.60 -1.72 -17.59
N PHE A 166 1.76 -1.13 -16.73
CA PHE A 166 0.82 -1.85 -15.87
C PHE A 166 -0.61 -1.39 -16.16
N GLU A 167 -1.58 -2.23 -15.83
CA GLU A 167 -2.99 -1.83 -15.84
C GLU A 167 -3.25 -0.76 -14.77
N GLU A 168 -4.16 0.15 -15.07
CA GLU A 168 -4.65 1.12 -14.09
C GLU A 168 -5.43 0.38 -12.99
N LEU A 169 -5.21 0.79 -11.74
CA LEU A 169 -5.80 0.14 -10.58
C LEU A 169 -6.47 1.15 -9.67
N LYS A 170 -7.65 0.77 -9.19
CA LYS A 170 -8.37 1.47 -8.13
C LYS A 170 -7.85 1.04 -6.76
N LEU A 171 -7.52 2.02 -5.91
CA LEU A 171 -7.26 1.82 -4.48
C LEU A 171 -8.56 1.97 -3.65
#